data_AF-A0A5D4R722-F1
#
_entry.id   AF-A0A5D4R722-F1
#
_cell.length_a   1.000
_cell.length_b   1.000
_cell.length_c   1.000
_cell.angle_alpha   90.00
_cell.angle_beta   90.00
_cell.angle_gamma   90.00
#
_symmetry.space_group_name_H-M   'P 1'
#
loop_
_entity.id
_entity.type
_entity.pdbx_description
1 polymer ?
#
loop_
_entity_poly.entity_id
_entity_poly.type
_entity_poly.pdbx_seq_one_letter_code
_entity_poly.pdbx_strand_id
1 'polypeptide(L)' 'MDFTQNERLNQINEQTLIIGIDIAKHKHVARAIDDRGIDLSK' A
#
# COMPACT_ATOMS: atom_id res chain seq x y z
N MET A 1 11.87 13.85 -10.25
CA MET A 1 11.62 12.52 -9.67
C MET A 1 11.99 12.63 -8.21
N ASP A 2 11.05 12.49 -7.27
CA ASP A 2 11.36 12.60 -5.85
C ASP A 2 12.12 11.35 -5.41
N PHE A 3 13.45 11.46 -5.32
CA PHE A 3 14.35 10.37 -4.94
C PHE A 3 13.93 9.71 -3.61
N THR A 4 13.27 10.46 -2.74
CA THR A 4 12.76 10.02 -1.43
C THR A 4 11.60 9.01 -1.53
N GLN A 5 10.83 9.02 -2.62
CA GLN A 5 9.76 8.03 -2.82
C GLN A 5 10.32 6.66 -3.18
N ASN A 6 11.28 6.61 -4.11
CA ASN A 6 11.93 5.35 -4.50
C ASN A 6 12.70 4.73 -3.33
N GLU A 7 13.37 5.54 -2.53
CA GLU A 7 14.04 5.08 -1.31
C GLU A 7 13.06 4.43 -0.32
N ARG A 8 11.85 4.96 -0.17
CA ARG A 8 10.81 4.38 0.69
C ARG A 8 10.24 3.09 0.10
N LEU A 9 10.02 3.03 -1.21
CA LEU A 9 9.54 1.82 -1.89
C LEU A 9 10.56 0.68 -1.78
N ASN A 10 11.86 1.00 -1.87
CA ASN A 10 12.93 0.02 -1.72
C ASN A 10 13.05 -0.56 -0.30
N GLN A 11 12.36 -0.01 0.70
CA GLN A 11 12.31 -0.54 2.06
C GLN A 11 11.21 -1.60 2.26
N ILE A 12 10.31 -1.78 1.29
CA ILE A 12 9.26 -2.80 1.33
C ILE A 12 9.91 -4.19 1.28
N ASN A 13 9.44 -5.08 2.15
CA ASN A 13 9.86 -6.47 2.26
C ASN A 13 8.64 -7.37 2.57
N GLU A 14 8.86 -8.68 2.68
CA GLU A 14 7.84 -9.69 2.92
C GLU A 14 7.08 -9.54 4.25
N GLN A 15 7.55 -8.70 5.17
CA GLN A 15 6.89 -8.39 6.45
C GLN A 15 6.10 -7.08 6.39
N THR A 16 6.13 -6.38 5.25
CA THR A 16 5.47 -5.09 5.07
C THR A 16 3.99 -5.29 4.77
N LEU A 17 3.13 -4.66 5.58
CA LEU A 17 1.71 -4.53 5.29
C LEU A 17 1.46 -3.27 4.46
N ILE A 18 0.91 -3.42 3.26
CA ILE A 18 0.58 -2.30 2.38
C ILE A 18 -0.92 -2.04 2.47
N ILE A 19 -1.31 -0.79 2.77
CA ILE A 19 -2.71 -0.35 2.79
C ILE A 19 -2.95 0.66 1.67
N GLY A 20 -3.69 0.26 0.64
CA GLY A 20 -4.20 1.18 -0.38
C GLY A 20 -5.49 1.83 0.10
N ILE A 21 -5.57 3.16 0.07
CA ILE A 21 -6.76 3.92 0.48
C ILE A 21 -7.28 4.74 -0.70
N ASP A 22 -8.54 4.51 -1.06
CA ASP A 22 -9.29 5.36 -1.98
C ASP A 22 -10.17 6.32 -1.16
N ILE A 23 -9.95 7.63 -1.37
CA ILE A 23 -10.57 8.70 -0.59
C ILE A 23 -11.58 9.45 -1.47
N ALA A 24 -12.87 9.15 -1.31
CA ALA A 24 -13.96 9.90 -1.96
C ALA A 24 -14.79 10.73 -0.98
N LYS A 25 -15.65 11.63 -1.48
CA LYS A 25 -16.40 12.62 -0.67
C LYS A 25 -17.28 12.01 0.44
N HIS A 26 -17.86 10.84 0.20
CA HIS A 26 -18.87 10.24 1.10
C HIS A 26 -18.50 8.85 1.60
N LYS A 27 -17.60 8.15 0.90
CA LYS A 27 -17.16 6.81 1.27
C LYS A 27 -15.66 6.70 1.00
N HIS A 28 -14.93 6.22 1.98
CA HIS A 28 -13.54 5.84 1.83
C HIS A 28 -13.46 4.32 1.82
N VAL A 29 -12.56 3.78 1.00
CA VAL A 29 -12.31 2.34 0.91
C VAL A 29 -10.83 2.11 1.19
N ALA A 30 -10.53 1.12 2.02
CA ALA A 30 -9.17 0.68 2.28
C ALA A 30 -9.03 -0.80 1.89
N ARG A 31 -7.87 -1.17 1.37
CA ARG A 31 -7.51 -2.55 1.03
C ARG A 31 -6.13 -2.88 1.57
N ALA A 32 -6.04 -4.02 2.26
CA ALA A 32 -4.79 -4.56 2.75
C ALA A 32 -4.21 -5.56 1.75
N ILE A 33 -2.95 -5.39 1.38
CA ILE A 33 -2.21 -6.30 0.50
C ILE A 33 -0.82 -6.59 1.10
N ASP A 34 -0.23 -7.71 0.70
CA ASP A 34 1.20 -7.99 0.96
C ASP A 34 2.12 -7.32 -0.08
N ASP A 35 3.43 -7.50 0.08
CA ASP A 35 4.47 -6.98 -0.83
C ASP A 35 4.34 -7.49 -2.27
N ARG A 36 3.66 -8.64 -2.46
CA ARG A 36 3.36 -9.25 -3.75
C ARG A 36 2.06 -8.76 -4.37
N GLY A 37 1.32 -7.90 -3.67
CA GLY A 37 0.03 -7.36 -4.09
C GLY A 37 -1.13 -8.33 -3.92
N ILE A 38 -0.98 -9.39 -3.12
CA ILE A 38 -2.07 -10.33 -2.81
C ILE A 38 -2.99 -9.68 -1.78
N ASP A 39 -4.30 -9.70 -2.06
CA ASP A 39 -5.31 -9.22 -1.12
C ASP A 39 -5.33 -10.08 0.14
N LEU A 40 -5.20 -9.42 1.29
CA LEU A 40 -5.22 -10.07 2.61
C LEU A 40 -6.63 -10.19 3.18
N SER A 41 -7.63 -9.61 2.53
CA SER A 41 -9.04 -9.85 2.84
C SER A 41 -9.52 -11.15 2.18
N LYS A 42 -10.30 -11.93 2.95
CA LYS A 42 -11.00 -13.13 2.47
C LYS A 42 -12.38 -12.77 1.93
#